data_AF-A0A535TM51-F1
#
_entry.id   AF-A0A535TM51-F1
#
_cell.length_a   1.000
_cell.length_b   1.000
_cell.length_c   1.000
_cell.angle_alpha   90.00
_cell.angle_beta   90.00
_cell.angle_gamma   90.00
#
_symmetry.space_group_name_H-M   'P 1'
#
loop_
_entity.id
_entity.type
_entity.pdbx_description
1 polymer ?
#
loop_
_entity_poly.entity_id
_entity_poly.type
_entity_poly.pdbx_seq_one_letter_code
_entity_poly.pdbx_strand_id
1 'polypeptide(L)'
;MPEIPEANGEVQTIELVNEKTGEEETYLVHDVVEIEGETYYVLQAEVDEDKVLILRREGESLVTLDDEEHDRVVEQLEEFEEDEEVDEDGGPER
;
A
#
# COMPACT_ATOMS: atom_id res chain seq x y z
N MET A 1 3.28 -0.99 23.06
CA MET A 1 3.96 -0.96 21.77
C MET A 1 3.01 -1.64 20.82
N PRO A 2 2.44 -0.96 19.82
CA PRO A 2 1.65 -1.63 18.80
C PRO A 2 2.58 -2.61 18.06
N GLU A 3 2.20 -3.88 18.04
CA GLU A 3 2.93 -4.94 17.34
C GLU A 3 2.58 -4.84 15.86
N ILE A 4 3.59 -4.73 15.00
CA ILE A 4 3.36 -4.76 13.55
C ILE A 4 3.24 -6.22 13.12
N PRO A 5 2.08 -6.65 12.61
CA PRO A 5 1.86 -8.06 12.33
C PRO A 5 2.67 -8.54 11.13
N GLU A 6 3.20 -9.75 11.24
CA GLU A 6 3.79 -10.51 10.14
C GLU A 6 2.66 -11.02 9.23
N ALA A 7 2.75 -10.75 7.93
CA ALA A 7 1.73 -11.08 6.93
C ALA A 7 1.40 -12.59 6.88
N ASN A 8 0.39 -13.03 7.62
CA ASN A 8 -0.07 -14.43 7.70
C ASN A 8 -1.47 -14.65 7.09
N GLY A 9 -1.88 -13.86 6.10
CA GLY A 9 -3.10 -14.12 5.31
C GLY A 9 -4.44 -13.97 6.04
N GLU A 10 -4.43 -13.41 7.25
CA GLU A 10 -5.63 -12.87 7.90
C GLU A 10 -5.89 -11.46 7.36
N VAL A 11 -7.15 -11.02 7.28
CA VAL A 11 -7.48 -9.63 6.92
C VAL A 11 -6.82 -8.72 7.96
N GLN A 12 -5.75 -8.02 7.57
CA GLN A 12 -4.95 -7.22 8.50
C GLN A 12 -5.50 -5.81 8.57
N THR A 13 -5.99 -5.42 9.74
CA THR A 13 -6.33 -4.03 10.07
C THR A 13 -5.21 -3.39 10.87
N ILE A 14 -4.85 -2.16 10.54
CA ILE A 14 -3.89 -1.33 11.26
C ILE A 14 -4.63 -0.14 11.87
N GLU A 15 -4.49 0.04 13.17
CA GLU A 15 -4.98 1.22 13.88
C GLU A 15 -3.89 2.30 13.84
N LEU A 16 -4.22 3.44 13.24
CA LEU A 16 -3.34 4.60 13.14
C LEU A 16 -3.93 5.77 13.90
N VAL A 17 -3.06 6.59 14.47
CA VAL A 17 -3.46 7.86 15.08
C VAL A 17 -3.15 8.97 14.09
N ASN A 18 -4.16 9.71 13.69
CA ASN A 18 -3.99 10.87 12.84
C ASN A 18 -3.20 11.94 13.62
N GLU A 19 -1.97 12.25 13.20
CA GLU A 19 -1.14 13.24 13.92
C GLU A 19 -1.72 14.66 13.93
N LYS A 20 -2.56 14.98 12.93
CA LYS A 20 -3.13 16.31 12.75
C LYS A 20 -4.39 16.52 13.58
N THR A 21 -5.25 15.50 13.68
CA THR A 21 -6.52 15.58 14.43
C THR A 21 -6.46 14.89 15.80
N GLY A 22 -5.54 13.95 15.97
CA GLY A 22 -5.40 13.09 17.16
C GLY A 22 -6.42 11.94 17.21
N GLU A 23 -7.16 11.71 16.13
CA GLU A 23 -8.20 10.68 16.06
C GLU A 23 -7.61 9.32 15.71
N GLU A 24 -8.13 8.27 16.34
CA GLU A 24 -7.82 6.87 16.04
C GLU A 24 -8.65 6.45 14.82
N GLU A 25 -7.98 5.97 13.79
CA GLU A 25 -8.59 5.54 12.52
C GLU A 25 -8.13 4.11 12.20
N THR A 26 -9.07 3.26 11.78
CA THR A 26 -8.80 1.87 11.39
C THR A 26 -8.67 1.76 9.88
N TYR A 27 -7.55 1.21 9.43
CA TYR A 27 -7.26 0.96 8.03
C TYR A 27 -7.09 -0.52 7.76
N LEU A 28 -7.52 -0.98 6.60
CA LEU A 28 -7.33 -2.32 6.08
C LEU A 28 -6.09 -2.32 5.18
N VAL A 29 -5.21 -3.30 5.33
CA VAL A 29 -4.13 -3.52 4.37
C VAL A 29 -4.74 -4.00 3.07
N HIS A 30 -4.76 -3.12 2.07
CA HIS A 30 -5.25 -3.39 0.73
C HIS A 30 -4.21 -4.16 -0.06
N ASP A 31 -2.97 -3.67 -0.08
CA ASP A 31 -1.85 -4.31 -0.77
C ASP A 31 -0.49 -4.02 -0.09
N VAL A 32 0.53 -4.80 -0.44
CA VAL A 32 1.90 -4.63 0.08
C VAL A 32 2.88 -4.83 -1.08
N VAL A 33 3.60 -3.77 -1.42
CA VAL A 33 4.56 -3.76 -2.53
C VAL A 33 5.98 -3.55 -2.05
N GLU A 34 6.94 -4.11 -2.78
CA GLU A 34 8.37 -3.87 -2.56
C GLU A 34 8.92 -3.05 -3.72
N ILE A 35 9.39 -1.84 -3.43
CA ILE A 35 9.93 -0.91 -4.41
C ILE A 35 11.33 -0.53 -3.94
N GLU A 36 12.33 -0.73 -4.80
CA GLU A 36 13.74 -0.43 -4.51
C GLU A 36 14.33 -1.09 -3.24
N GLY A 37 13.73 -2.19 -2.80
CA GLY A 37 14.12 -2.90 -1.57
C GLY A 37 13.50 -2.32 -0.30
N GLU A 38 12.56 -1.39 -0.43
CA GLU A 38 11.73 -0.85 0.64
C GLU A 38 10.31 -1.43 0.52
N THR A 39 9.71 -1.81 1.65
CA THR A 39 8.35 -2.37 1.67
C THR A 39 7.33 -1.27 1.96
N TYR A 40 6.34 -1.14 1.10
CA TYR A 40 5.26 -0.16 1.19
C TYR A 40 3.93 -0.88 1.42
N TYR A 41 3.12 -0.33 2.32
CA TYR A 41 1.80 -0.84 2.67
C TYR A 41 0.76 0.13 2.15
N VAL A 42 -0.13 -0.36 1.28
CA VAL A 42 -1.29 0.37 0.79
C VAL A 42 -2.44 0.07 1.74
N LEU A 43 -2.92 1.11 2.40
CA LEU A 43 -3.92 1.04 3.46
C LEU A 43 -5.19 1.76 3.01
N GLN A 44 -6.34 1.13 3.15
CA GLN A 44 -7.64 1.71 2.82
C GLN A 44 -8.45 1.91 4.11
N ALA A 45 -9.07 3.07 4.30
CA ALA A 45 -9.85 3.29 5.51
C ALA A 45 -11.08 2.37 5.54
N GLU A 46 -11.38 1.75 6.69
CA GLU A 46 -12.55 0.87 6.81
C GLU A 46 -13.88 1.64 6.64
N VAL A 47 -13.89 2.90 7.08
CA VAL A 47 -15.07 3.76 7.06
C VAL A 47 -15.23 4.55 5.76
N ASP A 48 -14.19 4.63 4.93
CA ASP A 48 -14.14 5.49 3.75
C ASP A 48 -13.26 4.85 2.67
N GLU A 49 -13.89 4.22 1.68
CA GLU A 49 -13.20 3.45 0.64
C GLU A 49 -12.36 4.32 -0.31
N ASP A 50 -12.68 5.61 -0.42
CA ASP A 50 -11.93 6.60 -1.19
C ASP A 50 -10.65 7.06 -0.47
N LYS A 51 -10.52 6.79 0.84
CA LYS A 51 -9.37 7.22 1.65
C LYS A 51 -8.29 6.14 1.68
N VAL A 52 -7.28 6.32 0.84
CA VAL A 52 -6.09 5.46 0.76
C VAL A 52 -4.86 6.17 1.34
N LEU A 53 -4.05 5.43 2.10
CA LEU A 53 -2.77 5.85 2.64
C LEU A 53 -1.68 4.86 2.22
N ILE A 54 -0.51 5.39 1.88
CA ILE A 54 0.67 4.57 1.58
C ILE A 54 1.71 4.85 2.66
N LEU A 55 2.16 3.80 3.36
CA LEU A 55 3.17 3.90 4.41
C LEU A 55 4.35 3.00 4.12
N ARG A 56 5.57 3.49 4.37
CA ARG A 56 6.78 2.68 4.28
C ARG A 56 7.02 1.93 5.58
N ARG A 57 7.44 0.66 5.47
CA ARG A 57 7.96 -0.11 6.59
C ARG A 57 9.41 0.26 6.89
N GLU A 58 9.62 0.74 8.10
CA GLU A 58 10.95 0.94 8.68
C GLU A 58 11.14 -0.03 9.85
N GLY A 59 11.68 -1.21 9.55
CA GLY A 59 11.86 -2.29 10.53
C GLY A 59 10.54 -2.84 11.07
N GLU A 60 10.21 -2.46 12.30
CA GLU A 60 8.97 -2.80 13.02
C GLU A 60 8.07 -1.57 13.18
N SER A 61 8.22 -0.55 12.34
CA SER A 61 7.39 0.67 12.34
C SER A 61 6.89 1.00 10.93
N LEU A 62 5.74 1.66 10.85
CA LEU A 62 5.24 2.25 9.59
C LEU A 62 5.43 3.75 9.66
N VAL A 63 5.94 4.32 8.57
CA VAL A 63 6.30 5.74 8.46
C VAL A 63 5.56 6.33 7.27
N THR A 64 5.02 7.53 7.44
CA THR A 64 4.39 8.31 6.37
C THR A 64 5.44 8.75 5.36
N LEU A 65 5.06 8.73 4.09
CA LEU A 65 5.93 9.20 3.01
C LEU A 65 5.89 10.74 2.94
N ASP A 66 7.02 11.35 2.56
CA ASP A 66 7.04 12.73 2.10
C ASP A 66 6.35 12.85 0.72
N ASP A 67 5.90 14.05 0.35
CA ASP A 67 5.15 14.27 -0.91
C ASP A 67 5.88 13.75 -2.16
N GLU A 68 7.21 13.93 -2.23
CA GLU A 68 8.04 13.46 -3.37
C GLU A 68 8.14 11.93 -3.42
N GLU A 69 8.24 11.27 -2.27
CA GLU A 69 8.31 9.80 -2.19
C GLU A 69 6.94 9.18 -2.48
N HIS A 70 5.87 9.80 -1.98
CA HIS A 70 4.50 9.37 -2.23
C HIS A 70 4.15 9.37 -3.72
N ASP A 71 4.39 10.49 -4.42
CA ASP A 71 4.08 10.63 -5.85
C ASP A 71 4.79 9.56 -6.69
N ARG A 72 6.05 9.28 -6.37
CA ARG A 72 6.87 8.25 -7.02
C ARG A 72 6.36 6.83 -6.77
N VAL A 73 5.92 6.53 -5.54
CA VAL A 73 5.38 5.21 -5.21
C VAL A 73 4.04 5.00 -5.90
N VAL A 74 3.18 6.02 -5.95
CA VAL A 74 1.92 5.98 -6.68
C VAL A 74 2.15 5.71 -8.17
N GLU A 75 3.06 6.43 -8.82
CA GLU A 75 3.37 6.22 -10.25
C GLU A 75 3.81 4.77 -10.52
N GLN A 76 4.63 4.19 -9.64
CA GLN A 76 5.05 2.79 -9.78
C GLN A 76 3.92 1.80 -9.52
N LEU A 77 3.03 2.07 -8.57
CA LEU A 77 1.85 1.25 -8.31
C LEU A 77 0.93 1.20 -9.53
N GLU A 78 0.69 2.34 -10.17
CA GLU A 78 -0.11 2.41 -11.40
C GLU A 78 0.56 1.61 -12.54
N GLU A 79 1.89 1.67 -12.66
CA GLU A 79 2.64 0.85 -13.63
C GLU A 79 2.49 -0.66 -13.36
N PHE A 80 2.51 -1.10 -12.09
CA PHE A 80 2.30 -2.50 -11.72
C PHE A 80 0.90 -3.01 -12.06
N GLU A 81 -0.13 -2.17 -11.96
CA GLU A 81 -1.50 -2.53 -12.35
C GLU A 81 -1.68 -2.60 -13.88
N GLU A 82 -1.01 -1.73 -14.63
CA GLU A 82 -1.08 -1.73 -16.11
C GLU A 82 -0.34 -2.92 -16.76
N ASP A 83 0.72 -3.46 -16.13
CA ASP A 83 1.47 -4.60 -16.67
C ASP A 83 0.67 -5.93 -16.69
N GLU A 84 -0.52 -6.00 -16.07
CA GLU A 84 -1.41 -7.18 -16.19
C GLU A 84 -2.12 -7.27 -17.56
N GLU A 85 -2.08 -6.22 -18.40
CA GLU A 85 -2.70 -6.21 -19.74
C GLU A 85 -1.73 -6.51 -20.91
N VAL A 86 -0.78 -7.43 -20.76
CA VAL A 86 0.00 -7.93 -21.92
C VAL A 86 0.30 -9.43 -21.85
N ASP A 87 -0.60 -10.27 -22.38
CA ASP A 87 -0.25 -11.46 -23.19
C ASP A 87 -1.53 -12.26 -23.57
N GLU A 88 -2.30 -11.77 -24.54
CA GLU A 88 -3.02 -12.67 -25.46
C GLU A 88 -2.37 -12.57 -26.85
N ASP A 89 -1.20 -13.21 -26.99
CA ASP A 89 -0.65 -13.56 -28.30
C ASP A 89 -1.57 -14.59 -28.97
N GLY A 90 -2.32 -14.11 -29.96
CA GLY A 90 -3.15 -14.90 -30.86
C GLY A 90 -2.59 -15.00 -32.27
N GLY A 91 -1.27 -15.13 -32.46
CA GLY A 91 -0.59 -15.77 -33.59
C GLY A 91 -0.66 -15.13 -35.00
N PRO A 92 0.43 -15.19 -35.80
CA PRO A 92 0.39 -14.90 -37.23
C PRO A 92 -0.19 -16.10 -38.00
N GLU A 93 -1.44 -16.02 -38.46
CA GLU A 93 -1.93 -16.93 -39.49
C GLU A 93 -1.46 -16.47 -40.89
N ARG A 94 -0.93 -17.45 -41.61
CA ARG A 94 -0.16 -17.40 -42.86
C ARG A 94 -0.90 -16.83 -44.07
#